data_AF-A0A2V9LFZ2-F1
#
_entry.id   AF-A0A2V9LFZ2-F1
#
_cell.length_a   1.000
_cell.length_b   1.000
_cell.length_c   1.000
_cell.angle_alpha   90.00
_cell.angle_beta   90.00
_cell.angle_gamma   90.00
#
_symmetry.space_group_name_H-M   'P 1'
#
loop_
_entity.id
_entity.type
_entity.pdbx_description
1 polymer ?
#
loop_
_entity_poly.entity_id
_entity_poly.type
_entity_poly.pdbx_seq_one_letter_code
_entity_poly.pdbx_strand_id
1 'polypeptide(L)'
;MTPFTKCPVCGGELVHKQVEKLLRGGMHTAVVKVPAEVCLRCGERLYSQDIVRQFEDIRKKLEHQETAGFRPLGKSFEVKAT
;
A
#
# COMPACT_ATOMS: atom_id res chain seq x y z
N MET A 1 -3.94 17.47 2.21
CA MET A 1 -4.00 17.81 0.78
C MET A 1 -2.75 17.27 0.11
N THR A 2 -2.88 16.57 -1.02
CA THR A 2 -1.74 16.13 -1.83
C THR A 2 -1.19 17.35 -2.60
N PRO A 3 0.04 17.80 -2.37
CA PRO A 3 0.53 19.09 -2.88
C PRO A 3 0.91 19.08 -4.36
N PHE A 4 0.75 17.96 -5.07
CA PHE A 4 1.29 17.76 -6.41
C PHE A 4 0.19 17.80 -7.47
N THR A 5 0.33 18.71 -8.44
CA THR A 5 -0.52 18.78 -9.64
C THR A 5 0.00 17.92 -10.80
N LYS A 6 1.28 17.52 -10.73
CA LYS A 6 1.95 16.60 -11.66
C LYS A 6 2.77 15.57 -10.88
N CYS A 7 3.06 14.45 -11.50
CA CYS A 7 3.88 13.40 -10.88
C CYS A 7 5.28 13.95 -10.54
N PRO A 8 5.71 13.91 -9.27
CA PRO A 8 7.02 14.42 -8.87
C PRO A 8 8.17 13.56 -9.40
N VAL A 9 7.90 12.34 -9.87
CA VAL A 9 8.91 11.41 -10.41
C VAL A 9 9.16 11.63 -11.91
N CYS A 10 8.12 11.92 -12.71
CA CYS A 10 8.26 11.99 -14.18
C CYS A 10 7.53 13.15 -14.87
N GLY A 11 6.90 14.07 -14.11
CA GLY A 11 6.11 15.18 -14.63
C GLY A 11 4.77 14.79 -15.30
N GLY A 12 4.41 13.51 -15.27
CA GLY A 12 3.18 12.98 -15.86
C GLY A 12 1.89 13.44 -15.16
N GLU A 13 0.75 13.24 -15.82
CA GLU A 13 -0.57 13.48 -15.24
C GLU A 13 -0.87 12.49 -14.10
N LEU A 14 -1.49 13.01 -13.04
CA LEU A 14 -1.95 12.24 -11.88
C LEU A 14 -3.48 12.14 -11.93
N VAL A 15 -3.99 10.96 -11.58
CA VAL A 15 -5.43 10.72 -11.47
C VAL A 15 -5.79 10.05 -10.15
N HIS A 16 -6.89 10.49 -9.56
CA HIS A 16 -7.43 9.90 -8.33
C HIS A 16 -8.04 8.52 -8.60
N LYS A 17 -7.58 7.49 -7.89
CA LYS A 17 -8.07 6.10 -8.01
C LYS A 17 -8.06 5.36 -6.69
N GLN A 18 -8.96 4.39 -6.54
CA GLN A 18 -8.83 3.36 -5.52
C GLN A 18 -7.79 2.34 -5.96
N VAL A 19 -6.79 2.07 -5.12
CA VAL A 19 -5.72 1.12 -5.40
C VAL A 19 -5.60 0.08 -4.29
N GLU A 20 -5.20 -1.13 -4.67
CA GLU A 20 -4.77 -2.15 -3.72
C GLU A 20 -3.27 -2.00 -3.44
N LYS A 21 -2.91 -2.02 -2.16
CA LYS A 21 -1.52 -2.05 -1.68
C LYS A 21 -1.30 -3.28 -0.81
N LEU A 22 -0.27 -4.06 -1.17
CA LEU A 22 0.26 -5.11 -0.31
C LEU A 22 1.20 -4.49 0.73
N LEU A 23 0.99 -4.86 1.99
CA LEU A 23 1.79 -4.45 3.15
C LEU A 23 2.37 -5.72 3.78
N ARG A 24 3.66 -5.69 4.10
CA ARG A 24 4.39 -6.80 4.73
C ARG A 24 4.95 -6.32 6.06
N GLY A 25 4.91 -7.19 7.07
CA GLY A 25 5.55 -7.02 8.38
C GLY A 25 5.77 -8.41 8.96
N GLY A 26 7.00 -8.70 9.40
CA GLY A 26 7.45 -10.05 9.76
C GLY A 26 7.17 -11.04 8.63
N MET A 27 6.53 -12.16 8.99
CA MET A 27 6.11 -13.19 8.03
C MET A 27 4.68 -13.00 7.49
N HIS A 28 3.99 -11.92 7.86
CA HIS A 28 2.60 -11.69 7.49
C HIS A 28 2.48 -10.68 6.33
N THR A 29 1.46 -10.87 5.50
CA THR A 29 1.09 -9.94 4.43
C THR A 29 -0.38 -9.55 4.59
N ALA A 30 -0.68 -8.26 4.48
CA ALA A 30 -2.03 -7.73 4.37
C ALA A 30 -2.22 -7.02 3.03
N VAL A 31 -3.48 -6.95 2.59
CA VAL A 31 -3.91 -6.07 1.49
C VAL A 31 -4.82 -4.98 2.05
N VAL A 32 -4.64 -3.75 1.58
CA VAL A 32 -5.52 -2.63 1.89
C VAL A 32 -5.91 -1.90 0.61
N LYS A 33 -7.19 -1.53 0.51
CA LYS A 33 -7.73 -0.66 -0.55
C LYS A 33 -7.78 0.77 -0.02
N VAL A 34 -7.09 1.68 -0.70
CA VAL A 34 -7.04 3.09 -0.32
C VAL A 34 -7.10 4.00 -1.55
N PRO A 35 -7.60 5.24 -1.40
CA PRO A 35 -7.45 6.25 -2.44
C PRO A 35 -5.97 6.64 -2.62
N ALA A 36 -5.56 6.90 -3.86
CA ALA A 36 -4.24 7.42 -4.21
C ALA A 36 -4.31 8.25 -5.48
N GLU A 37 -3.33 9.15 -5.64
CA GLU A 37 -3.05 9.76 -6.94
C GLU A 37 -2.11 8.83 -7.71
N VAL A 38 -2.51 8.40 -8.91
CA VAL A 38 -1.75 7.46 -9.74
C VAL A 38 -1.26 8.18 -10.99
N CYS A 39 0.04 8.12 -11.25
CA CYS A 39 0.58 8.66 -12.48
C CYS A 39 0.20 7.79 -13.68
N LEU A 40 -0.44 8.39 -14.68
CA LEU A 40 -0.80 7.70 -15.94
C LEU A 40 0.41 7.35 -16.81
N ARG A 41 1.57 7.98 -16.57
CA ARG A 41 2.80 7.74 -17.36
C ARG A 41 3.70 6.66 -16.75
N CYS A 42 4.06 6.76 -15.47
CA CYS A 42 5.01 5.83 -14.84
C CYS A 42 4.38 4.89 -13.80
N GLY A 43 3.10 5.06 -13.46
CA GLY A 43 2.42 4.23 -12.46
C GLY A 43 2.74 4.56 -10.99
N GLU A 44 3.53 5.60 -10.73
CA GLU A 44 3.82 6.09 -9.37
C GLU A 44 2.53 6.36 -8.61
N ARG A 45 2.51 6.04 -7.30
CA ARG A 45 1.32 6.18 -6.45
C ARG A 45 1.62 7.08 -5.27
N LEU A 46 0.94 8.22 -5.20
CA LEU A 46 1.07 9.17 -4.11
C LEU A 46 -0.08 8.98 -3.12
N TYR A 47 0.27 8.86 -1.84
CA TYR A 47 -0.66 8.64 -0.74
C TYR A 47 -0.68 9.88 0.16
N SER A 48 -1.83 10.15 0.80
CA SER A 48 -1.89 11.17 1.84
C SER A 48 -1.10 10.74 3.07
N GLN A 49 -0.73 11.71 3.92
CA GLN A 49 -0.02 11.41 5.16
C GLN A 49 -0.80 10.46 6.08
N ASP A 50 -2.13 10.58 6.14
CA ASP A 50 -2.96 9.70 6.96
C ASP A 50 -2.95 8.25 6.45
N ILE A 51 -2.96 8.07 5.13
CA ILE A 51 -2.83 6.73 4.52
C ILE A 51 -1.44 6.15 4.77
N VAL A 52 -0.39 6.97 4.70
CA VAL A 52 0.98 6.53 5.05
C VAL A 52 1.05 6.09 6.51
N ARG A 53 0.48 6.85 7.45
CA ARG A 53 0.40 6.46 8.87
C ARG A 53 -0.37 5.15 9.06
N GLN A 54 -1.50 4.99 8.38
CA GLN A 54 -2.26 3.74 8.39
C GLN A 54 -1.41 2.56 7.88
N PHE A 55 -0.59 2.75 6.85
CA PHE A 55 0.31 1.71 6.36
C PHE A 55 1.37 1.33 7.40
N GLU A 56 1.96 2.32 8.07
CA GLU A 56 2.95 2.11 9.13
C GLU A 56 2.35 1.33 10.30
N ASP A 57 1.14 1.69 10.73
CA ASP A 57 0.43 1.01 11.81
C ASP A 57 0.09 -0.45 11.44
N ILE A 58 -0.39 -0.69 10.22
CA ILE A 58 -0.65 -2.05 9.75
C ILE A 58 0.65 -2.86 9.70
N ARG A 59 1.75 -2.29 9.19
CA ARG A 59 3.04 -2.99 9.15
C ARG A 59 3.55 -3.36 10.53
N LYS A 60 3.45 -2.46 11.52
CA LYS A 60 3.81 -2.75 12.92
C LYS A 60 2.96 -3.89 13.50
N LYS A 61 1.64 -3.85 13.27
CA LYS A 61 0.74 -4.92 13.71
C LYS A 61 1.09 -6.27 13.08
N LEU A 62 1.41 -6.29 11.78
CA LEU A 62 1.85 -7.50 11.10
C LEU A 62 3.18 -8.02 11.69
N GLU A 63 4.15 -7.15 11.93
CA GLU A 63 5.44 -7.51 12.55
C GLU A 63 5.25 -8.18 13.93
N HIS A 64 4.36 -7.62 14.76
CA HIS A 64 4.06 -8.15 16.10
C HIS A 64 2.97 -9.23 16.15
N GLN A 65 2.49 -9.70 14.98
CA GLN A 65 1.40 -10.69 14.87
C GLN A 65 0.06 -10.24 15.50
N GLU A 66 -0.13 -8.93 15.70
CA GLU A 66 -1.33 -8.29 16.24
C GLU A 66 -2.44 -8.20 15.17
N THR A 67 -2.96 -9.35 14.75
CA THR A 67 -3.91 -9.45 13.64
C THR A 67 -5.38 -9.46 14.06
N ALA A 68 -5.66 -9.15 15.34
CA ALA A 68 -7.02 -8.99 15.83
C ALA A 68 -7.76 -7.92 15.02
N GLY A 69 -8.89 -8.29 14.42
CA GLY A 69 -9.69 -7.42 13.55
C GLY A 69 -9.27 -7.42 12.07
N PHE A 70 -8.21 -8.14 11.68
CA PHE A 70 -7.91 -8.39 10.27
C PHE A 70 -8.74 -9.55 9.75
N ARG A 71 -9.25 -9.43 8.51
CA ARG A 71 -9.98 -10.51 7.85
C ARG A 71 -8.98 -11.42 7.12
N PRO A 72 -8.91 -12.73 7.42
CA PRO A 72 -8.13 -13.67 6.64
C PRO A 72 -8.59 -13.66 5.18
N LEU A 73 -7.66 -13.55 4.24
CA LEU A 73 -7.97 -13.52 2.80
C LEU A 73 -7.72 -14.88 2.12
N GLY A 74 -6.85 -15.70 2.70
CA GLY A 74 -6.45 -17.00 2.17
C GLY A 74 -5.16 -17.47 2.82
N LYS A 75 -4.51 -18.47 2.21
CA LYS A 75 -3.17 -18.92 2.59
C LYS A 75 -2.14 -18.36 1.62
N SER A 76 -1.02 -17.88 2.15
CA SER A 76 0.16 -17.51 1.38
C SER A 76 1.24 -18.58 1.57
N PHE A 77 1.99 -18.86 0.52
CA PHE A 77 3.00 -19.91 0.50
C PHE A 77 4.29 -19.36 -0.08
N GLU A 78 5.42 -19.72 0.52
CA GLU A 78 6.74 -19.54 -0.08
C GLU A 78 7.09 -20.80 -0.86
N VAL A 79 7.57 -20.64 -2.10
CA VAL A 79 8.03 -21.74 -2.95
C VAL A 79 9.54 -21.64 -3.06
N LYS A 80 10.27 -22.68 -2.63
CA LYS A 80 11.72 -22.75 -2.82
C LYS A 80 12.02 -22.91 -4.30
N ALA A 81 12.80 -21.99 -4.87
CA ALA A 81 13.33 -22.17 -6.21
C ALA A 81 14.35 -23.33 -6.18
N THR A 82 14.19 -24.28 -7.10
CA THR A 82 15.14 -25.37 -7.35
C THR A 82 16.35 -24.87 -8.12
#